data_AF-A0A357C844-F1
#
_entry.id   AF-A0A357C844-F1
#
_cell.length_a   1.000
_cell.length_b   1.000
_cell.length_c   1.000
_cell.angle_alpha   90.00
_cell.angle_beta   90.00
_cell.angle_gamma   90.00
#
_symmetry.space_group_name_H-M   'P 1'
#
loop_
_entity.id
_entity.type
_entity.pdbx_description
1 polymer ?
#
loop_
_entity_poly.entity_id
_entity_poly.type
_entity_poly.pdbx_seq_one_letter_code
_entity_poly.pdbx_strand_id
1 'polypeptide(L)'
;MERSLAHRVRTFLFTGFNPAVKLILIIHLVFFLITAIWRTGFGLAFQPHYLFQRPWTLLTYPMLNTGFISMLLSGLWWWFMGSAMERFWGSKRFIV
;
A
#
# COMPACT_ATOMS: atom_id res chain seq x y z
N MET A 1 15.80 16.82 -29.20
CA MET A 1 15.24 15.46 -29.04
C MET A 1 14.42 15.41 -27.75
N GLU A 2 13.17 15.89 -27.81
CA GLU A 2 12.26 15.86 -26.66
C GLU A 2 11.78 14.41 -26.46
N ARG A 3 12.21 13.78 -25.37
CA ARG A 3 11.66 12.47 -24.99
C ARG A 3 10.18 12.68 -24.67
N SER A 4 9.30 12.10 -25.50
CA SER A 4 7.84 12.10 -25.32
C SER A 4 7.47 11.89 -23.85
N LEU A 5 6.57 12.74 -23.34
CA LEU A 5 6.02 12.68 -21.99
C LEU A 5 5.55 11.26 -21.63
N ALA A 6 4.98 10.55 -22.60
CA ALA A 6 4.54 9.17 -22.46
C ALA A 6 5.70 8.21 -22.15
N HIS A 7 6.90 8.44 -22.72
CA HIS A 7 8.08 7.65 -22.42
C HIS A 7 8.58 7.95 -21.00
N ARG A 8 8.63 9.22 -20.57
CA ARG A 8 8.99 9.59 -19.19
C ARG A 8 8.02 9.00 -18.16
N VAL A 9 6.72 9.07 -18.44
CA VAL A 9 5.69 8.46 -17.60
C VAL A 9 5.88 6.95 -17.57
N ARG A 10 5.97 6.27 -18.74
CA ARG A 10 6.17 4.82 -18.78
C ARG A 10 7.44 4.38 -18.05
N THR A 11 8.55 5.10 -18.20
CA THR A 11 9.78 4.83 -17.45
C THR A 11 9.60 5.08 -15.95
N PHE A 12 8.88 6.12 -15.55
CA PHE A 12 8.56 6.37 -14.15
C PHE A 12 7.68 5.25 -13.56
N LEU A 13 6.64 4.82 -14.26
CA LEU A 13 5.69 3.79 -13.82
C LEU A 13 6.33 2.39 -13.77
N PHE A 14 7.21 2.05 -14.72
CA PHE A 14 7.69 0.67 -14.91
C PHE A 14 9.19 0.46 -14.67
N THR A 15 10.01 1.50 -14.52
CA THR A 15 11.49 1.38 -14.46
C THR A 15 12.08 1.58 -13.06
N GLY A 16 11.29 1.37 -12.01
CA GLY A 16 11.78 1.39 -10.61
C GLY A 16 11.75 0.00 -9.99
N PHE A 17 12.91 -0.54 -9.61
CA PHE A 17 12.98 -1.65 -8.67
C PHE A 17 12.61 -1.10 -7.28
N ASN A 18 11.30 -1.06 -6.99
CA ASN A 18 10.73 -0.59 -5.73
C ASN A 18 10.20 -1.79 -4.93
N PRO A 19 11.08 -2.64 -4.39
CA PRO A 19 10.68 -3.89 -3.74
C PRO A 19 9.78 -3.64 -2.53
N ALA A 20 9.99 -2.57 -1.77
CA ALA A 20 9.19 -2.29 -0.59
C ALA A 20 7.77 -1.86 -0.96
N VAL A 21 7.62 -0.98 -1.95
CA VAL A 21 6.30 -0.57 -2.44
C VAL A 21 5.55 -1.75 -3.05
N LYS A 22 6.22 -2.62 -3.81
CA LYS A 22 5.60 -3.85 -4.33
C LYS A 22 5.08 -4.73 -3.20
N LEU A 23 5.87 -4.91 -2.14
CA LEU A 23 5.46 -5.68 -0.97
C LEU A 23 4.23 -5.04 -0.29
N ILE A 24 4.23 -3.72 -0.09
CA ILE A 24 3.09 -2.98 0.46
C ILE A 24 1.83 -3.21 -0.37
N LEU A 25 1.92 -3.11 -1.71
CA LEU A 25 0.77 -3.32 -2.60
C LEU A 25 0.24 -4.76 -2.54
N ILE A 26 1.12 -5.75 -2.43
CA ILE A 26 0.73 -7.15 -2.25
C ILE A 26 0.00 -7.32 -0.91
N ILE A 27 0.55 -6.79 0.19
CA ILE A 27 -0.09 -6.85 1.51
C ILE A 27 -1.46 -6.17 1.47
N HIS A 28 -1.55 -5.01 0.82
CA HIS A 28 -2.80 -4.26 0.66
C HIS A 28 -3.87 -5.06 -0.09
N LEU A 29 -3.49 -5.74 -1.18
CA LEU A 29 -4.38 -6.63 -1.94
C LEU A 29 -4.79 -7.86 -1.12
N VAL A 30 -3.86 -8.49 -0.40
CA VAL A 30 -4.16 -9.66 0.44
C VAL A 30 -5.15 -9.30 1.55
N PHE A 31 -4.97 -8.15 2.22
CA PHE A 31 -5.88 -7.71 3.26
C PHE A 31 -7.28 -7.42 2.72
N PHE A 32 -7.36 -6.79 1.54
CA PHE A 32 -8.64 -6.60 0.87
C PHE A 32 -9.34 -7.93 0.57
N LEU A 33 -8.64 -8.93 0.04
CA LEU A 33 -9.20 -10.25 -0.24
C LEU A 33 -9.69 -10.96 1.03
N ILE A 34 -8.90 -10.90 2.11
CA ILE A 34 -9.30 -11.45 3.42
C ILE A 34 -10.59 -10.79 3.90
N THR A 35 -10.69 -9.45 3.85
CA THR A 35 -11.92 -8.75 4.25
C THR A 35 -13.11 -9.05 3.36
N ALA A 36 -12.89 -9.20 2.05
CA ALA A 36 -13.95 -9.46 1.08
C ALA A 36 -14.57 -10.86 1.27
N ILE A 37 -13.74 -11.86 1.58
CA ILE A 37 -14.19 -13.25 1.79
C ILE A 37 -14.87 -13.41 3.15
N TRP A 38 -14.23 -12.92 4.22
CA TRP A 38 -14.65 -13.25 5.59
C TRP A 38 -15.64 -12.27 6.20
N ARG A 39 -15.87 -11.10 5.56
CA ARG A 39 -16.78 -10.00 5.95
C ARG A 39 -16.63 -9.46 7.39
N THR A 40 -15.76 -10.09 8.17
CA THR A 40 -15.40 -9.77 9.54
C THR A 40 -13.90 -9.55 9.47
N GLY A 41 -13.44 -8.31 9.65
CA GLY A 41 -12.06 -7.93 9.43
C GLY A 41 -11.10 -8.46 10.50
N PHE A 42 -11.08 -9.78 10.77
CA PHE A 42 -10.14 -10.62 11.54
C PHE A 42 -9.41 -9.98 12.73
N GLY A 43 -10.02 -9.01 13.42
CA GLY A 43 -9.29 -8.19 14.40
C GLY A 43 -8.11 -7.41 13.80
N LEU A 44 -8.17 -7.10 12.49
CA LEU A 44 -7.31 -6.18 11.76
C LEU A 44 -7.85 -4.74 11.83
N ALA A 45 -9.17 -4.59 11.99
CA ALA A 45 -9.82 -3.30 12.14
C ALA A 45 -9.48 -2.68 13.49
N PHE A 46 -9.19 -1.38 13.49
CA PHE A 46 -8.88 -0.66 14.72
C PHE A 46 -10.11 -0.51 15.60
N GLN A 47 -10.03 -1.04 16.82
CA GLN A 47 -11.03 -0.89 17.86
C GLN A 47 -10.35 -0.33 19.11
N PRO A 48 -10.59 0.95 19.46
CA PRO A 48 -9.84 1.62 20.54
C PRO A 48 -9.89 0.87 21.88
N HIS A 49 -11.01 0.21 22.17
CA HIS A 49 -11.25 -0.51 23.42
C HIS A 49 -10.40 -1.78 23.53
N TYR A 50 -9.93 -2.31 22.39
CA TYR A 50 -9.11 -3.50 22.27
C TYR A 50 -7.65 -3.17 21.96
N LEU A 51 -7.22 -1.90 22.03
CA LEU A 51 -5.88 -1.47 21.64
C LEU A 51 -4.76 -2.29 22.31
N PHE A 52 -4.84 -2.49 23.63
CA PHE A 52 -3.83 -3.23 24.38
C PHE A 52 -3.88 -4.75 24.11
N GLN A 53 -5.01 -5.27 23.66
CA GLN A 53 -5.19 -6.69 23.34
C GLN A 53 -4.84 -7.00 21.88
N ARG A 54 -4.95 -5.98 21.00
CA ARG A 54 -4.72 -6.09 19.55
C ARG A 54 -3.88 -4.90 19.03
N PRO A 55 -2.65 -4.71 19.54
CA PRO A 55 -1.84 -3.53 19.19
C PRO A 55 -1.47 -3.48 17.70
N TRP A 56 -1.41 -4.64 17.04
CA TRP A 56 -1.17 -4.72 15.58
C TRP A 56 -2.22 -3.98 14.75
N THR A 57 -3.42 -3.72 15.31
CA THR A 57 -4.49 -2.98 14.61
C THR A 57 -4.10 -1.55 14.24
N LEU A 58 -3.12 -0.95 14.92
CA LEU A 58 -2.57 0.35 14.55
C LEU A 58 -1.87 0.33 13.19
N LEU A 59 -1.22 -0.79 12.85
CA LEU A 59 -0.50 -0.97 11.60
C LEU A 59 -1.41 -1.52 10.49
N THR A 60 -2.36 -2.39 10.84
CA THR A 60 -3.20 -3.06 9.85
C THR A 60 -4.39 -2.22 9.40
N TYR A 61 -4.93 -1.35 10.26
CA TYR A 61 -6.10 -0.52 9.95
C TYR A 61 -5.93 0.38 8.72
N PRO A 62 -4.81 1.11 8.55
CA PRO A 62 -4.62 1.95 7.36
C PRO A 62 -4.58 1.16 6.04
N MET A 63 -4.35 -0.16 6.10
CA MET A 63 -4.30 -1.03 4.93
C MET A 63 -5.65 -1.71 4.64
N LEU A 64 -6.63 -1.58 5.54
CA LEU A 64 -7.96 -2.16 5.37
C LEU A 64 -8.82 -1.25 4.49
N ASN A 65 -9.39 -1.86 3.44
CA ASN A 65 -10.35 -1.20 2.57
C ASN A 65 -11.60 -2.06 2.50
N THR A 66 -12.77 -1.46 2.72
CA THR A 66 -14.07 -2.15 2.68
C THR A 66 -14.68 -2.17 1.28
N GLY A 67 -14.24 -1.27 0.40
CA GLY A 67 -14.72 -1.15 -0.97
C GLY A 67 -13.62 -1.30 -2.01
N PHE A 68 -13.98 -1.84 -3.18
CA PHE A 68 -13.06 -2.01 -4.30
C PHE A 68 -12.46 -0.67 -4.78
N ILE A 69 -13.27 0.38 -4.87
CA ILE A 69 -12.80 1.71 -5.28
C ILE A 69 -11.79 2.27 -4.26
N SER A 70 -12.09 2.16 -2.96
CA SER A 70 -11.17 2.59 -1.90
C SER A 70 -9.84 1.83 -1.98
N MET A 71 -9.88 0.52 -2.18
CA MET A 71 -8.69 -0.31 -2.35
C MET A 71 -7.84 0.12 -3.55
N LEU A 72 -8.49 0.37 -4.69
CA LEU A 72 -7.80 0.83 -5.90
C LEU A 72 -7.14 2.19 -5.71
N LEU A 73 -7.86 3.17 -5.15
CA LEU A 73 -7.34 4.51 -4.95
C LEU A 73 -6.21 4.53 -3.90
N SER A 74 -6.37 3.79 -2.81
CA SER A 74 -5.32 3.62 -1.79
C SER A 74 -4.07 2.95 -2.39
N GLY A 75 -4.24 1.90 -3.20
CA GLY A 75 -3.15 1.24 -3.90
C GLY A 75 -2.44 2.15 -4.90
N LEU A 76 -3.19 2.93 -5.68
CA LEU A 76 -2.63 3.93 -6.60
C LEU A 76 -1.84 5.01 -5.86
N TRP A 77 -2.34 5.47 -4.71
CA TRP A 77 -1.65 6.42 -3.87
C TRP A 77 -0.33 5.85 -3.32
N TRP A 78 -0.37 4.65 -2.75
CA TRP A 78 0.83 3.94 -2.27
C TRP A 78 1.84 3.72 -3.37
N TRP A 79 1.38 3.36 -4.56
CA TRP A 79 2.27 3.19 -5.69
C TRP A 79 2.89 4.52 -6.12
N PHE A 80 2.11 5.59 -6.27
CA PHE A 80 2.62 6.88 -6.73
C PHE A 80 3.56 7.51 -5.69
N MET A 81 3.08 7.72 -4.47
CA MET A 81 3.85 8.38 -3.41
C MET A 81 4.96 7.48 -2.87
N GLY A 82 4.64 6.22 -2.56
CA GLY A 82 5.60 5.27 -2.03
C GLY A 82 6.75 5.01 -3.01
N SER A 83 6.47 4.92 -4.32
CA SER A 83 7.53 4.76 -5.32
C SER A 83 8.44 5.97 -5.44
N ALA A 84 7.94 7.17 -5.18
CA ALA A 84 8.77 8.38 -5.16
C ALA A 84 9.66 8.39 -3.90
N MET A 85 9.07 8.06 -2.74
CA MET A 85 9.77 8.00 -1.46
C MET A 85 10.84 6.91 -1.43
N GLU A 86 10.54 5.69 -1.89
CA GLU A 86 11.49 4.58 -1.93
C GLU A 86 12.68 4.89 -2.84
N ARG A 87 12.47 5.57 -3.97
CA ARG A 87 13.55 6.02 -4.86
C ARG A 87 14.41 7.11 -4.23
N PHE A 88 13.84 7.97 -3.41
CA PHE A 88 14.54 9.08 -2.78
C PHE A 88 15.35 8.65 -1.54
N TRP A 89 14.80 7.75 -0.71
CA TRP A 89 15.44 7.29 0.53
C TRP A 89 16.19 5.97 0.41
N GLY A 90 15.85 5.14 -0.58
CA GLY A 90 16.27 3.74 -0.69
C GLY A 90 15.42 2.80 0.16
N SER A 91 15.21 1.57 -0.32
CA SER A 91 14.27 0.59 0.26
C SER A 91 14.45 0.32 1.75
N LYS A 92 15.69 0.27 2.26
CA LYS A 92 15.96 0.02 3.69
C LYS A 92 15.44 1.16 4.59
N ARG A 93 15.60 2.41 4.17
CA ARG A 93 15.13 3.59 4.90
C ARG A 93 13.66 3.89 4.69
N PHE A 94 13.03 3.26 3.70
CA PHE A 94 11.62 3.43 3.43
C PHE A 94 10.74 2.55 4.35
N ILE A 95 11.26 1.40 4.79
CA ILE A 95 10.54 0.45 5.65
C ILE A 95 10.70 0.79 7.15
N VAL A 96 11.79 1.46 7.52
CA VAL A 96 12.15 1.83 8.91
C VAL A 96 11.78 3.29 9.16
#